data_AF-A0A843SUL0-F1
#
_entry.id   AF-A0A843SUL0-F1
#
_cell.length_a   1.000
_cell.length_b   1.000
_cell.length_c   1.000
_cell.angle_alpha   90.00
_cell.angle_beta   90.00
_cell.angle_gamma   90.00
#
_symmetry.space_group_name_H-M   'P 1'
#
loop_
_entity.id
_entity.type
_entity.pdbx_description
1 polymer ?
#
loop_
_entity_poly.entity_id
_entity_poly.type
_entity_poly.pdbx_seq_one_letter_code
_entity_poly.pdbx_strand_id
1 'polypeptide(L)'
;MRLARSFWLKAFATTLAAGTFVWLLEVTILDSRHLVRPLGWPMLSLGTPPSPSPGVRVTFTATAYCKGTVTSAGVAAKAGVVASDPTLLPLGSVIQLDAREDRYDGIYTVLDTGPAVQGREVDIYMWSCHEALAFGRRPVGLTVLRRGWDPAATAPKFMERLFPRSQ
;
A
#
# COMPACT_ATOMS: atom_id res chain seq x y z
N MET A 1 58.92 6.70 5.26
CA MET A 1 57.66 6.10 4.76
C MET A 1 56.89 5.40 5.88
N ARG A 2 56.18 6.12 6.76
CA ARG A 2 55.27 5.51 7.77
C ARG A 2 53.93 6.25 7.95
N LEU A 3 53.83 7.49 7.47
CA LEU A 3 52.59 8.28 7.53
C LEU A 3 51.52 7.82 6.53
N ALA A 4 51.90 7.46 5.30
CA ALA A 4 50.96 7.03 4.25
C ALA A 4 50.19 5.73 4.59
N ARG A 5 50.83 4.81 5.33
CA ARG A 5 50.21 3.53 5.73
C ARG A 5 49.13 3.72 6.82
N SER A 6 49.26 4.76 7.66
CA SER A 6 48.29 5.08 8.72
C SER A 6 47.03 5.75 8.17
N PHE A 7 47.17 6.64 7.17
CA PHE A 7 46.01 7.25 6.53
C PHE A 7 45.14 6.23 5.80
N TRP A 8 45.75 5.28 5.09
CA TRP A 8 45.03 4.21 4.40
C TRP A 8 44.33 3.25 5.37
N LEU A 9 44.97 2.91 6.49
CA LEU A 9 44.33 2.09 7.54
C LEU A 9 43.12 2.81 8.15
N LYS A 10 43.25 4.11 8.43
CA LYS A 10 42.17 4.92 9.02
C LYS A 10 40.99 5.07 8.04
N ALA A 11 41.25 5.33 6.77
CA ALA A 11 40.22 5.44 5.74
C ALA A 11 39.45 4.12 5.57
N PHE A 12 40.14 2.99 5.56
CA PHE A 12 39.51 1.68 5.45
C PHE A 12 38.65 1.33 6.68
N ALA A 13 39.12 1.67 7.88
CA ALA A 13 38.34 1.48 9.11
C ALA A 13 37.05 2.32 9.08
N THR A 14 37.11 3.57 8.59
CA THR A 14 35.93 4.44 8.50
C THR A 14 34.91 3.97 7.46
N THR A 15 35.36 3.49 6.29
CA THR A 15 34.44 2.98 5.26
C THR A 15 33.78 1.67 5.72
N LEU A 16 34.52 0.81 6.42
CA LEU A 16 33.96 -0.43 6.97
C LEU A 16 32.93 -0.13 8.06
N ALA A 17 33.19 0.82 8.96
CA ALA A 17 32.24 1.24 9.99
C ALA A 17 30.98 1.93 9.41
N ALA A 18 31.13 2.78 8.40
CA ALA A 18 29.98 3.40 7.73
C ALA A 18 29.15 2.36 6.95
N GLY A 19 29.82 1.43 6.26
CA GLY A 19 29.16 0.35 5.53
C GLY A 19 28.39 -0.61 6.45
N THR A 20 28.98 -1.01 7.58
CA THR A 20 28.28 -1.85 8.57
C THR A 20 27.09 -1.13 9.20
N PHE A 21 27.21 0.18 9.47
CA PHE A 21 26.10 0.99 9.98
C PHE A 21 24.94 1.10 8.97
N VAL A 22 25.23 1.35 7.69
CA VAL A 22 24.21 1.38 6.63
C VAL A 22 23.57 0.00 6.45
N TRP A 23 24.37 -1.07 6.45
CA TRP A 23 23.86 -2.44 6.35
C TRP A 23 22.94 -2.81 7.53
N LEU A 24 23.30 -2.43 8.76
CA LEU A 24 22.44 -2.62 9.94
C LEU A 24 21.12 -1.82 9.84
N LEU A 25 21.16 -0.60 9.30
CA LEU A 25 19.96 0.19 9.05
C LEU A 25 19.08 -0.43 7.95
N GLU A 26 19.66 -0.96 6.87
CA GLU A 26 18.89 -1.62 5.82
C GLU A 26 18.29 -2.95 6.28
N VAL A 27 19.04 -3.77 7.04
CA VAL A 27 18.56 -5.05 7.58
C VAL A 27 17.41 -4.85 8.57
N THR A 28 17.46 -3.83 9.41
CA THR A 28 16.37 -3.51 10.36
C THR A 28 15.10 -3.02 9.66
N ILE A 29 15.21 -2.39 8.48
CA ILE A 29 14.05 -1.95 7.69
C ILE A 29 13.41 -3.12 6.91
N LEU A 30 14.18 -4.14 6.53
CA LEU A 30 13.65 -5.27 5.75
C LEU A 30 12.80 -6.25 6.58
N ASP A 31 13.16 -6.50 7.85
CA ASP A 31 12.58 -7.57 8.66
C ASP A 31 11.13 -7.30 9.14
N SER A 32 10.68 -6.04 9.12
CA SER A 32 9.33 -5.68 9.60
C SER A 32 8.20 -5.87 8.57
N ARG A 33 8.51 -6.14 7.29
CA ARG A 33 7.48 -6.15 6.24
C ARG A 33 6.71 -7.47 6.13
N HIS A 34 7.19 -8.53 6.77
CA HIS A 34 6.53 -9.83 6.71
C HIS A 34 6.76 -10.53 8.03
N LEU A 35 5.78 -10.59 8.94
CA LEU A 35 5.58 -11.71 9.89
C LEU A 35 4.42 -11.39 10.84
N VAL A 36 3.20 -11.25 10.31
CA VAL A 36 1.97 -11.66 11.03
C VAL A 36 1.02 -12.28 10.01
N ARG A 37 1.21 -13.57 9.72
CA ARG A 37 0.09 -14.43 9.29
C ARG A 37 -0.67 -14.76 10.57
N PRO A 38 -1.91 -14.31 10.80
CA PRO A 38 -2.68 -14.82 11.93
C PRO A 38 -2.92 -16.31 11.69
N LEU A 39 -2.17 -17.15 12.40
CA LEU A 39 -2.44 -18.58 12.56
C LEU A 39 -3.69 -18.71 13.42
N GLY A 40 -4.84 -18.84 12.80
CA GLY A 40 -6.08 -18.95 13.58
C GLY A 40 -7.36 -19.17 12.80
N TRP A 41 -7.35 -19.86 11.66
CA TRP A 41 -8.58 -20.38 11.02
C TRP A 41 -8.31 -21.76 10.41
N PRO A 42 -9.21 -22.75 10.57
CA PRO A 42 -9.00 -24.08 10.02
C PRO A 42 -8.89 -24.01 8.49
N MET A 43 -7.87 -24.66 7.99
CA MET A 43 -7.50 -24.76 6.57
C MET A 43 -8.52 -25.64 5.84
N LEU A 44 -9.69 -25.09 5.52
CA LEU A 44 -10.66 -25.67 4.59
C LEU A 44 -11.30 -24.54 3.76
N SER A 45 -10.52 -23.94 2.87
CA SER A 45 -11.07 -23.30 1.67
C SER A 45 -9.95 -23.21 0.63
N LEU A 46 -10.00 -24.08 -0.39
CA LEU A 46 -9.21 -24.01 -1.62
C LEU A 46 -9.70 -22.87 -2.54
N GLY A 47 -10.06 -21.73 -1.97
CA GLY A 47 -10.62 -20.58 -2.67
C GLY A 47 -9.71 -19.36 -2.53
N THR A 48 -9.26 -18.82 -3.66
CA THR A 48 -8.75 -17.44 -3.74
C THR A 48 -9.71 -16.51 -2.99
N PRO A 49 -9.23 -15.65 -2.06
CA PRO A 49 -10.12 -14.76 -1.33
C PRO A 49 -10.92 -13.92 -2.34
N PRO A 50 -12.25 -13.79 -2.15
CA PRO A 50 -13.14 -13.24 -3.16
C PRO A 50 -12.70 -11.83 -3.54
N SER A 51 -12.51 -11.57 -4.84
CA SER A 51 -12.19 -10.23 -5.32
C SER A 51 -13.20 -9.22 -4.77
N PRO A 52 -12.76 -8.01 -4.39
CA PRO A 52 -13.65 -7.00 -3.82
C PRO A 52 -14.71 -6.60 -4.86
N SER A 53 -15.91 -7.16 -4.73
CA SER A 53 -17.08 -6.84 -5.53
C SER A 53 -17.99 -5.87 -4.76
N PRO A 54 -18.76 -5.01 -5.47
CA PRO A 54 -19.70 -4.11 -4.82
C PRO A 54 -20.65 -4.85 -3.87
N GLY A 55 -20.82 -4.32 -2.65
CA GLY A 55 -21.72 -4.86 -1.63
C GLY A 55 -21.17 -6.05 -0.81
N VAL A 56 -20.02 -6.62 -1.16
CA VAL A 56 -19.41 -7.71 -0.40
C VAL A 56 -18.37 -7.16 0.58
N ARG A 57 -18.53 -7.51 1.85
CA ARG A 57 -17.55 -7.18 2.90
C ARG A 57 -16.36 -8.14 2.82
N VAL A 58 -15.16 -7.58 2.76
CA VAL A 58 -13.89 -8.32 2.70
C VAL A 58 -12.87 -7.73 3.66
N THR A 59 -11.91 -8.53 4.11
CA THR A 59 -10.85 -8.06 5.01
C THR A 59 -9.69 -7.45 4.24
N PHE A 60 -9.25 -6.28 4.70
CA PHE A 60 -8.05 -5.56 4.24
C PHE A 60 -7.15 -5.24 5.43
N THR A 61 -5.89 -4.91 5.14
CA THR A 61 -5.02 -4.24 6.11
C THR A 61 -5.08 -2.74 5.86
N ALA A 62 -5.29 -1.94 6.90
CA ALA A 62 -5.22 -0.50 6.82
C ALA A 62 -3.96 0.03 7.52
N THR A 63 -3.35 1.03 6.89
CA THR A 63 -2.35 1.95 7.48
C THR A 63 -2.84 3.39 7.33
N ALA A 64 -2.04 4.36 7.79
CA ALA A 64 -2.31 5.76 7.53
C ALA A 64 -1.04 6.52 7.13
N TYR A 65 -1.23 7.52 6.27
CA TYR A 65 -0.20 8.44 5.81
C TYR A 65 -0.64 9.91 5.96
N CYS A 66 0.33 10.81 6.03
CA CYS A 66 0.10 12.25 6.22
C CYS A 66 0.86 13.15 5.24
N LYS A 67 1.72 12.56 4.41
CA LYS A 67 2.63 13.29 3.51
C LYS A 67 2.03 13.40 2.11
N GLY A 68 2.45 14.43 1.39
CA GLY A 68 1.98 14.71 0.02
C GLY A 68 0.84 15.72 0.00
N THR A 69 0.79 16.51 -1.07
CA THR A 69 -0.23 17.55 -1.28
C THR A 69 -1.18 17.21 -2.41
N VAL A 70 -0.74 16.39 -3.37
CA VAL A 70 -1.50 15.99 -4.56
C VAL A 70 -1.49 14.47 -4.64
N THR A 71 -2.68 13.90 -4.80
CA THR A 71 -2.91 12.46 -4.95
C THR A 71 -2.58 12.00 -6.37
N SER A 72 -2.44 10.68 -6.56
CA SER A 72 -2.24 10.08 -7.89
C SER A 72 -3.36 10.40 -8.89
N ALA A 73 -4.58 10.69 -8.42
CA ALA A 73 -5.70 11.16 -9.25
C ALA A 73 -5.60 12.66 -9.63
N GLY A 74 -4.58 13.39 -9.18
CA GLY A 74 -4.35 14.80 -9.52
C GLY A 74 -5.14 15.81 -8.70
N VAL A 75 -5.81 15.37 -7.61
CA VAL A 75 -6.54 16.26 -6.69
C VAL A 75 -5.81 16.42 -5.36
N ALA A 76 -6.09 17.51 -4.64
CA ALA A 76 -5.49 17.77 -3.34
C ALA A 76 -5.79 16.64 -2.34
N ALA A 77 -4.76 16.20 -1.61
CA ALA A 77 -4.92 15.25 -0.52
C ALA A 77 -5.75 15.88 0.61
N LYS A 78 -6.76 15.15 1.10
CA LYS A 78 -7.68 15.61 2.14
C LYS A 78 -8.33 14.44 2.86
N ALA A 79 -8.92 14.69 4.03
CA ALA A 79 -9.66 13.67 4.76
C ALA A 79 -10.73 13.00 3.86
N GLY A 80 -10.89 11.69 4.01
CA GLY A 80 -11.75 10.87 3.15
C GLY A 80 -11.06 10.34 1.89
N VAL A 81 -9.79 10.67 1.65
CA VAL A 81 -8.94 10.04 0.63
C VAL A 81 -8.24 8.82 1.20
N VAL A 82 -8.09 7.80 0.37
CA VAL A 82 -7.29 6.61 0.67
C VAL A 82 -6.42 6.24 -0.54
N ALA A 83 -5.24 5.70 -0.26
CA ALA A 83 -4.40 5.06 -1.25
C ALA A 83 -4.66 3.55 -1.31
N SER A 84 -4.58 2.96 -2.50
CA SER A 84 -4.83 1.53 -2.71
C SER A 84 -4.03 1.00 -3.91
N ASP A 85 -3.95 -0.32 -4.01
CA ASP A 85 -3.59 -1.01 -5.26
C ASP A 85 -4.69 -0.79 -6.33
N PRO A 86 -4.36 -0.16 -7.48
CA PRO A 86 -5.32 0.12 -8.55
C PRO A 86 -5.81 -1.14 -9.27
N THR A 87 -5.07 -2.26 -9.21
CA THR A 87 -5.49 -3.53 -9.83
C THR A 87 -6.68 -4.16 -9.10
N LEU A 88 -6.81 -3.89 -7.79
CA LEU A 88 -7.90 -4.37 -6.95
C LEU A 88 -9.00 -3.31 -6.78
N LEU A 89 -8.61 -2.09 -6.45
CA LEU A 89 -9.52 -0.95 -6.29
C LEU A 89 -9.05 0.20 -7.19
N PRO A 90 -9.57 0.30 -8.43
CA PRO A 90 -9.20 1.36 -9.34
C PRO A 90 -9.49 2.75 -8.78
N LEU A 91 -8.76 3.75 -9.28
CA LEU A 91 -8.98 5.15 -8.90
C LEU A 91 -10.44 5.57 -9.10
N GLY A 92 -10.94 6.36 -8.15
CA GLY A 92 -12.34 6.76 -8.05
C GLY A 92 -13.26 5.70 -7.44
N SER A 93 -12.75 4.57 -6.95
CA SER A 93 -13.55 3.63 -6.16
C SER A 93 -14.02 4.28 -4.85
N VAL A 94 -15.25 3.99 -4.45
CA VAL A 94 -15.83 4.42 -3.16
C VAL A 94 -15.98 3.19 -2.29
N ILE A 95 -15.40 3.23 -1.10
CA ILE A 95 -15.37 2.12 -0.16
C ILE A 95 -15.91 2.57 1.20
N GLN A 96 -16.50 1.64 1.94
CA GLN A 96 -16.81 1.79 3.34
C GLN A 96 -15.80 0.99 4.16
N LEU A 97 -15.14 1.64 5.11
CA LEU A 97 -14.24 1.02 6.07
C LEU A 97 -14.93 0.83 7.42
N ASP A 98 -14.66 -0.32 8.02
CA ASP A 98 -15.07 -0.73 9.36
C ASP A 98 -13.79 -1.18 10.10
N ALA A 99 -13.18 -0.24 10.80
CA ALA A 99 -11.95 -0.35 11.57
C ALA A 99 -12.20 -0.71 13.04
N ARG A 100 -13.45 -1.00 13.44
CA ARG A 100 -13.88 -1.34 14.82
C ARG A 100 -13.70 -0.20 15.83
N GLU A 101 -13.37 0.99 15.35
CA GLU A 101 -13.27 2.23 16.14
C GLU A 101 -14.05 3.31 15.40
N ASP A 102 -15.11 3.83 16.03
CA ASP A 102 -16.07 4.75 15.42
C ASP A 102 -15.42 5.96 14.72
N ARG A 103 -14.22 6.38 15.15
CA ARG A 103 -13.52 7.56 14.60
C ARG A 103 -12.90 7.34 13.21
N TYR A 104 -12.62 6.09 12.83
CA TYR A 104 -12.00 5.73 11.55
C TYR A 104 -12.96 4.98 10.62
N ASP A 105 -14.16 4.69 11.12
CA ASP A 105 -15.24 4.09 10.34
C ASP A 105 -15.85 5.16 9.43
N GLY A 106 -16.06 4.83 8.17
CA GLY A 106 -16.56 5.82 7.23
C GLY A 106 -16.44 5.45 5.77
N ILE A 107 -16.84 6.39 4.92
CA ILE A 107 -16.77 6.27 3.48
C ILE A 107 -15.54 7.01 2.97
N TYR A 108 -14.73 6.30 2.20
CA TYR A 108 -13.48 6.79 1.63
C TYR A 108 -13.52 6.67 0.12
N THR A 109 -12.79 7.57 -0.55
CA THR A 109 -12.59 7.53 -2.00
C THR A 109 -11.14 7.20 -2.30
N VAL A 110 -10.93 6.15 -3.11
CA VAL A 110 -9.62 5.76 -3.61
C VAL A 110 -9.19 6.80 -4.64
N LEU A 111 -8.31 7.71 -4.25
CA LEU A 111 -7.80 8.77 -5.12
C LEU A 111 -6.28 8.75 -5.22
N ASP A 112 -5.63 7.92 -4.42
CA ASP A 112 -4.18 7.83 -4.41
C ASP A 112 -3.69 6.40 -4.60
N THR A 113 -2.41 6.27 -4.88
CA THR A 113 -1.69 5.00 -4.99
C THR A 113 -0.34 5.14 -4.33
N GLY A 114 0.28 4.02 -3.96
CA GLY A 114 1.61 4.04 -3.38
C GLY A 114 2.38 2.77 -3.71
N PRO A 115 3.70 2.84 -3.92
CA PRO A 115 4.52 1.66 -4.20
C PRO A 115 4.53 0.65 -3.05
N ALA A 116 4.25 1.10 -1.82
CA ALA A 116 4.13 0.24 -0.63
C ALA A 116 2.71 -0.28 -0.40
N VAL A 117 1.69 0.30 -1.04
CA VAL A 117 0.27 -0.03 -0.84
C VAL A 117 -0.18 -0.96 -1.97
N GLN A 118 0.02 -2.26 -1.75
CA GLN A 118 -0.17 -3.29 -2.78
C GLN A 118 -1.08 -4.41 -2.26
N GLY A 119 -1.87 -5.03 -3.13
CA GLY A 119 -2.79 -6.09 -2.75
C GLY A 119 -3.94 -5.59 -1.86
N ARG A 120 -4.26 -6.38 -0.82
CA ARG A 120 -5.35 -6.08 0.13
C ARG A 120 -4.92 -5.12 1.24
N GLU A 121 -4.33 -4.01 0.82
CA GLU A 121 -3.86 -2.93 1.69
C GLU A 121 -4.49 -1.61 1.28
N VAL A 122 -4.87 -0.81 2.26
CA VAL A 122 -5.33 0.57 2.08
C VAL A 122 -4.54 1.48 3.02
N ASP A 123 -4.21 2.69 2.55
CA ASP A 123 -3.46 3.67 3.34
C ASP A 123 -4.29 4.95 3.47
N ILE A 124 -4.81 5.22 4.66
CA ILE A 124 -5.78 6.30 4.90
C ILE A 124 -5.03 7.62 5.03
N TYR A 125 -5.50 8.63 4.30
CA TYR A 125 -4.93 9.95 4.44
C TYR A 125 -5.40 10.65 5.72
N MET A 126 -4.46 11.17 6.50
CA MET A 126 -4.69 11.93 7.73
C MET A 126 -3.87 13.22 7.72
N TRP A 127 -4.45 14.31 8.19
CA TRP A 127 -3.76 15.60 8.26
C TRP A 127 -2.60 15.58 9.27
N SER A 128 -2.76 14.86 10.38
CA SER A 128 -1.74 14.78 11.42
C SER A 128 -0.91 13.51 11.27
N CYS A 129 0.41 13.67 11.13
CA CYS A 129 1.32 12.52 11.15
C CYS A 129 1.31 11.79 12.51
N HIS A 130 1.03 12.49 13.61
CA HIS A 130 0.88 11.86 14.91
C HIS A 130 -0.35 10.96 14.96
N GLU A 131 -1.44 11.39 14.32
CA GLU A 131 -2.66 10.59 14.19
C GLU A 131 -2.43 9.38 13.29
N ALA A 132 -1.72 9.54 12.18
CA ALA A 132 -1.35 8.44 11.30
C ALA A 132 -0.49 7.37 12.03
N LEU A 133 0.45 7.82 12.86
CA LEU A 133 1.25 6.92 13.71
C LEU A 133 0.40 6.22 14.77
N ALA A 134 -0.53 6.94 15.41
CA ALA A 134 -1.44 6.38 16.40
C ALA A 134 -2.44 5.38 15.78
N PHE A 135 -2.84 5.58 14.53
CA PHE A 135 -3.65 4.64 13.77
C PHE A 135 -2.89 3.31 13.57
N GLY A 136 -1.62 3.37 13.18
CA GLY A 136 -0.80 2.17 13.01
C GLY A 136 -1.33 1.22 11.93
N ARG A 137 -0.85 -0.04 11.94
CA ARG A 137 -1.28 -1.07 10.99
C ARG A 137 -2.30 -1.99 11.64
N ARG A 138 -3.48 -2.14 11.02
CA ARG A 138 -4.58 -2.93 11.61
C ARG A 138 -5.46 -3.61 10.56
N PRO A 139 -6.09 -4.76 10.88
CA PRO A 139 -7.09 -5.37 10.00
C PRO A 139 -8.39 -4.56 10.03
N VAL A 140 -8.98 -4.33 8.87
CA VAL A 140 -10.26 -3.61 8.71
C VAL A 140 -11.21 -4.39 7.81
N GLY A 141 -12.50 -4.23 8.05
CA GLY A 141 -13.54 -4.61 7.10
C GLY A 141 -13.64 -3.53 6.01
N LEU A 142 -13.69 -3.96 4.75
CA LEU A 142 -13.84 -3.09 3.60
C LEU A 142 -15.02 -3.58 2.76
N THR A 143 -15.93 -2.68 2.42
CA THR A 143 -17.03 -2.95 1.48
C THR A 143 -16.91 -1.98 0.32
N VAL A 144 -16.88 -2.49 -0.92
CA VAL A 144 -16.90 -1.62 -2.10
C VAL A 144 -18.34 -1.12 -2.31
N LEU A 145 -18.54 0.19 -2.31
CA LEU A 145 -19.84 0.80 -2.59
C LEU A 145 -19.98 1.09 -4.09
N ARG A 146 -18.92 1.60 -4.71
CA ARG A 146 -18.85 1.84 -6.15
C ARG A 146 -17.45 1.55 -6.65
N ARG A 147 -17.32 0.80 -7.73
CA ARG A 147 -16.03 0.56 -8.37
C ARG A 147 -15.59 1.79 -9.18
N GLY A 148 -14.31 2.12 -9.13
CA GLY A 148 -13.67 3.17 -9.90
C GLY A 148 -13.53 2.83 -11.39
N TRP A 149 -12.98 3.76 -12.16
CA TRP A 149 -12.74 3.55 -13.59
C TRP A 149 -11.50 2.68 -13.80
N ASP A 150 -11.65 1.60 -14.55
CA ASP A 150 -10.57 0.71 -14.97
C ASP A 150 -10.30 0.90 -16.47
N PRO A 151 -9.19 1.57 -16.85
CA PRO A 151 -8.85 1.77 -18.25
C PRO A 151 -8.56 0.44 -18.97
N ALA A 152 -8.06 -0.58 -18.27
CA ALA A 152 -7.79 -1.89 -18.88
C ALA A 152 -9.09 -2.63 -19.25
N ALA A 153 -10.20 -2.33 -18.57
CA ALA A 153 -11.51 -2.86 -18.93
C ALA A 153 -12.10 -2.25 -20.21
N THR A 154 -11.59 -1.09 -20.64
CA THR A 154 -12.09 -0.37 -21.83
C THR A 154 -11.19 -0.57 -23.06
N ALA A 155 -9.92 -0.96 -22.86
CA ALA A 155 -8.99 -1.17 -23.95
C ALA A 155 -9.34 -2.45 -24.76
N PRO A 156 -9.36 -2.39 -26.10
CA PRO A 156 -9.58 -3.59 -26.92
C PRO A 156 -8.48 -4.60 -26.63
N LYS A 157 -8.89 -5.85 -26.44
CA LYS A 157 -7.94 -6.93 -26.16
C LYS A 157 -6.96 -7.03 -27.32
N PHE A 158 -5.74 -7.46 -27.05
CA PHE A 158 -4.72 -7.61 -28.09
C PHE A 158 -5.23 -8.39 -29.31
N MET A 159 -6.00 -9.45 -29.08
CA MET A 159 -6.61 -10.25 -30.16
C MET A 159 -7.67 -9.50 -30.97
N GLU A 160 -8.44 -8.59 -30.34
CA GLU A 160 -9.43 -7.76 -31.05
C GLU A 160 -8.74 -6.70 -31.93
N ARG A 161 -7.54 -6.26 -31.55
CA ARG A 161 -6.70 -5.39 -32.39
C ARG A 161 -6.08 -6.15 -33.56
N LEU A 162 -5.70 -7.40 -33.37
CA LEU A 162 -5.11 -8.23 -34.42
C LEU A 162 -6.14 -8.76 -35.43
N PHE A 163 -7.37 -9.01 -35.00
CA PHE A 163 -8.44 -9.57 -35.83
C PHE A 163 -9.72 -8.73 -35.71
N PRO A 164 -9.78 -7.55 -36.35
CA PRO A 164 -11.00 -6.76 -36.41
C PRO A 164 -12.09 -7.60 -37.09
N ARG A 165 -13.28 -7.72 -36.46
CA ARG A 165 -14.42 -8.37 -37.10
C ARG A 165 -14.86 -7.51 -38.30
N SER A 166 -14.69 -8.03 -39.51
CA SER A 166 -15.36 -7.48 -40.69
C SER A 166 -16.87 -7.70 -40.53
N GLN A 167 -17.65 -6.62 -40.48
CA GLN A 167 -19.10 -6.67 -40.63
C GLN A 167 -19.48 -6.72 -42.11
#